data_AF-D5ZT38-F1
#
_entry.id   AF-D5ZT38-F1
#
_cell.length_a   1.000
_cell.length_b   1.000
_cell.length_c   1.000
_cell.angle_alpha   90.00
_cell.angle_beta   90.00
_cell.angle_gamma   90.00
#
_symmetry.space_group_name_H-M   'P 1'
#
loop_
_entity.id
_entity.type
_entity.pdbx_description
1 polymer ?
#
loop_
_entity_poly.entity_id
_entity_poly.type
_entity_poly.pdbx_seq_one_letter_code
_entity_poly.pdbx_strand_id
1 'polypeptide(L)' 'MYGRASRPCLRCRTPIRLADQGDGSRGRPTYWCPVCQPGPAPTPSRPRRTAAPRW' A
#
# COMPACT_ATOMS: atom_id res chain seq x y z
N MET A 1 14.97 -11.75 -20.96
CA MET A 1 14.06 -10.63 -20.61
C MET A 1 14.57 -10.01 -19.32
N TYR A 2 15.30 -8.89 -19.39
CA TYR A 2 15.96 -8.29 -18.21
C TYR A 2 15.00 -7.37 -17.43
N GLY A 3 14.96 -7.55 -16.10
CA GLY A 3 14.81 -6.54 -15.06
C GLY A 3 13.59 -5.59 -15.09
N ARG A 4 12.48 -5.99 -14.44
CA ARG A 4 11.45 -5.03 -13.97
C ARG A 4 11.44 -4.85 -12.44
N ALA A 5 12.47 -5.30 -11.73
CA ALA A 5 12.61 -4.98 -10.32
C ALA A 5 12.96 -3.48 -10.18
N SER A 6 12.24 -2.75 -9.34
CA SER A 6 12.49 -1.33 -9.00
C SER A 6 12.11 -0.27 -10.04
N ARG A 7 11.07 -0.48 -10.86
CA ARG A 7 10.57 0.60 -11.73
C ARG A 7 9.91 1.73 -10.90
N PRO A 8 10.11 3.00 -11.25
CA PRO A 8 9.37 4.10 -10.64
C PRO A 8 7.87 3.95 -10.95
N CYS A 9 7.02 4.36 -10.00
CA CYS A 9 5.57 4.39 -10.20
C CYS A 9 5.23 5.17 -11.47
N LEU A 10 4.40 4.58 -12.34
CA LEU A 10 4.01 5.22 -13.61
C LEU A 10 3.15 6.48 -13.41
N ARG A 11 2.60 6.70 -12.20
CA ARG A 11 1.77 7.87 -11.86
C ARG A 11 2.54 8.99 -11.17
N CYS A 12 3.30 8.68 -10.12
CA CYS A 12 3.97 9.68 -9.28
C CYS A 12 5.50 9.55 -9.23
N ARG A 13 6.08 8.60 -9.97
CA ARG A 13 7.52 8.26 -9.99
C ARG A 13 8.13 7.77 -8.67
N THR A 14 7.38 7.76 -7.56
CA THR A 14 7.83 7.14 -6.30
C THR A 14 8.19 5.66 -6.53
N PRO A 15 9.31 5.15 -5.96
CA PRO A 15 9.67 3.75 -6.06
C PRO A 15 8.54 2.81 -5.60
N ILE A 16 8.29 1.78 -6.39
CA ILE A 16 7.34 0.71 -6.03
C ILE A 16 8.02 -0.21 -5.01
N ARG A 17 7.30 -0.56 -3.94
CA ARG A 17 7.73 -1.54 -2.93
C ARG A 17 7.32 -2.94 -3.35
N LEU A 18 8.12 -3.93 -2.93
CA LEU A 18 7.87 -5.35 -3.09
C LEU A 18 7.75 -5.99 -1.70
N ALA A 19 6.73 -6.82 -1.51
CA ALA A 19 6.59 -7.69 -0.34
C ALA A 19 5.91 -8.98 -0.78
N ASP A 20 6.22 -10.07 -0.09
CA ASP A 20 5.48 -11.32 -0.25
C ASP A 20 4.14 -11.21 0.47
N GLN A 21 3.04 -11.34 -0.27
CA GLN A 21 1.72 -11.56 0.30
C GLN A 21 1.50 -13.07 0.48
N GLY A 22 1.23 -13.48 1.72
CA GLY A 22 0.98 -14.88 2.07
C GLY A 22 1.58 -15.24 3.43
N ASP A 23 1.19 -16.40 3.96
CA ASP A 23 1.63 -16.96 5.24
C ASP A 23 3.01 -17.65 5.18
N GLY A 24 3.82 -17.31 4.18
CA GLY A 24 5.16 -17.89 3.97
C GLY A 24 5.16 -19.25 3.26
N SER A 25 4.02 -19.93 3.10
CA SER A 25 3.95 -21.23 2.40
C SER A 25 3.96 -21.10 0.87
N ARG A 26 3.42 -19.98 0.36
CA ARG A 26 3.44 -19.58 -1.06
C ARG A 26 3.55 -18.06 -1.14
N GLY A 27 4.76 -17.52 -1.01
CA GLY A 27 5.02 -16.08 -1.15
C GLY A 27 4.51 -15.57 -2.50
N ARG A 28 3.49 -14.71 -2.48
CA ARG A 28 2.94 -14.08 -3.68
C ARG A 28 3.54 -12.68 -3.78
N PRO A 29 4.55 -12.46 -4.64
CA PRO A 29 5.21 -11.15 -4.72
C PRO A 29 4.20 -10.09 -5.12
N THR A 30 4.07 -9.07 -4.29
CA THR A 30 3.15 -7.95 -4.47
C THR A 30 3.94 -6.67 -4.63
N TYR A 31 3.64 -5.95 -5.70
CA TYR A 31 4.23 -4.67 -6.04
C TYR A 31 3.20 -3.57 -5.80
N TRP A 32 3.53 -2.55 -4.99
CA TRP A 32 2.65 -1.39 -4.79
C TRP A 32 3.42 -0.07 -4.64
N CYS A 33 2.80 1.05 -5.03
CA CYS A 33 3.34 2.38 -4.79
C CYS A 33 2.82 2.92 -3.45
N PRO A 34 3.67 3.25 -2.46
CA PRO A 34 3.19 3.68 -1.14
C PRO A 34 2.49 5.05 -1.16
N VAL A 35 2.70 5.86 -2.19
CA VAL A 35 2.09 7.20 -2.33
C VAL A 35 0.74 7.11 -3.05
N CYS A 36 0.65 6.37 -4.16
CA CYS A 36 -0.60 6.22 -4.92
C CYS A 36 -1.54 5.16 -4.35
N GLN A 37 -0.98 4.14 -3.69
CA GLN A 37 -1.69 3.06 -3.03
C GLN A 37 -1.21 3.00 -1.58
N PRO A 38 -1.54 4.01 -0.75
CA PRO A 38 -1.33 3.90 0.68
C PRO A 38 -2.16 2.70 1.15
N GLY A 39 -1.47 1.59 1.41
CA GLY A 39 -2.12 0.40 1.94
C GLY A 39 -2.71 0.71 3.31
N PRO A 40 -3.54 -0.18 3.87
CA PRO A 40 -3.89 -0.12 5.27
C PRO A 40 -2.63 -0.50 6.07
N ALA A 41 -1.67 0.41 6.19
CA ALA A 41 -0.95 0.47 7.46
C ALA A 41 -2.07 0.62 8.51
N PRO A 42 -2.09 -0.17 9.60
CA PRO A 42 -3.09 0.05 10.65
C PRO A 42 -2.99 1.52 11.00
N THR A 43 -3.98 2.29 10.54
CA THR A 43 -4.12 3.65 11.00
C THR A 43 -4.36 3.45 12.48
N PRO A 44 -3.52 4.01 13.39
CA PRO A 44 -3.94 4.08 14.77
C PRO A 44 -5.32 4.72 14.70
N SER A 45 -6.34 3.95 15.05
CA SER A 45 -7.72 4.24 14.73
C SER A 45 -7.99 5.63 15.29
N ARG A 46 -7.99 6.65 14.42
CA ARG A 46 -8.35 7.98 14.86
C ARG A 46 -9.80 7.81 15.29
N PRO A 47 -10.13 8.02 16.58
CA PRO A 47 -11.49 7.79 17.03
C PRO A 47 -12.39 8.58 16.09
N ARG A 48 -13.30 7.85 15.45
CA ARG A 48 -14.29 8.41 14.55
C ARG A 48 -14.97 9.48 15.38
N ARG A 49 -14.63 10.75 15.17
CA ARG A 49 -15.35 11.86 15.78
C ARG A 49 -16.77 11.68 15.26
N THR A 50 -17.62 11.11 16.11
CA THR A 50 -19.04 11.00 15.87
C THR A 50 -19.46 12.39 15.46
N ALA A 51 -19.82 12.56 14.18
CA ALA A 51 -20.42 13.80 13.75
C ALA A 51 -21.69 13.92 14.58
N ALA A 52 -21.70 14.87 15.51
CA ALA A 52 -22.88 15.17 16.28
C ALA A 52 -24.03 15.44 15.29
N PRO A 53 -25.23 14.90 15.53
CA PRO A 53 -26.36 15.24 14.71
C PRO A 53 -26.57 16.76 14.75
N ARG A 54 -26.79 17.33 13.57
CA ARG A 54 -27.12 18.74 13.38
C ARG A 54 -28.63 18.90 13.41
N TRP A 55 -29.21 18.79 14.60
CA TRP A 55 -30.56 19.24 14.91
C TRP A 55 -30.52 19.95 16.25
#